data_AF-A0A1Q8Q953-F1
#
_entry.id   AF-A0A1Q8Q953-F1
#
_cell.length_a   1.000
_cell.length_b   1.000
_cell.length_c   1.000
_cell.angle_alpha   90.00
_cell.angle_beta   90.00
_cell.angle_gamma   90.00
#
_symmetry.space_group_name_H-M   'P 1'
#
loop_
_entity.id
_entity.type
_entity.pdbx_description
1 polymer ?
#
loop_
_entity_poly.entity_id
_entity_poly.type
_entity_poly.pdbx_seq_one_letter_code
_entity_poly.pdbx_strand_id
1 'polypeptide(L)'
;MAKKVFVSYKSNTEDTTYKNLLVAWSKSDKEHFDLKFNDTSVGVSINSANAAYIKSVIKARIKDSKVFLMIIGKNTHKSEWCSWEIEKAVELNKKIVAVKIDSDYTTPSGLYGIGTKFVGSFKYESIKKAIDD
;
A
#
# COMPACT_ATOMS: atom_id res chain seq x y z
N MET A 1 -14.79 -12.94 7.97
CA MET A 1 -14.10 -13.17 6.68
C MET A 1 -12.95 -12.18 6.59
N ALA A 2 -11.75 -12.66 6.25
CA ALA A 2 -10.56 -11.83 6.14
C ALA A 2 -10.76 -10.68 5.14
N LYS A 3 -10.28 -9.48 5.49
CA LYS A 3 -10.35 -8.34 4.58
C LYS A 3 -9.22 -8.45 3.56
N LYS A 4 -9.58 -8.38 2.28
CA LYS A 4 -8.61 -8.27 1.19
C LYS A 4 -7.98 -6.89 1.20
N VAL A 5 -6.69 -6.82 1.46
CA VAL A 5 -5.92 -5.58 1.53
C VAL A 5 -4.84 -5.61 0.46
N PHE A 6 -4.81 -4.60 -0.40
CA PHE A 6 -3.67 -4.37 -1.28
C PHE A 6 -2.65 -3.50 -0.55
N VAL A 7 -1.39 -3.92 -0.51
CA VAL A 7 -0.30 -3.18 0.14
C VAL A 7 0.62 -2.59 -0.93
N SER A 8 0.67 -1.26 -0.98
CA SER A 8 1.61 -0.46 -1.78
C SER A 8 2.78 -0.01 -0.92
N TYR A 9 3.99 -0.12 -1.45
CA TYR A 9 5.22 0.28 -0.78
C TYR A 9 6.31 0.56 -1.83
N LYS A 10 7.34 1.34 -1.47
CA LYS A 10 8.50 1.51 -2.35
C LYS A 10 9.46 0.35 -2.10
N SER A 11 9.93 -0.34 -3.14
CA SER A 11 10.85 -1.47 -3.01
C SER A 11 12.28 -1.07 -2.62
N ASN A 12 12.43 -0.50 -1.42
CA ASN A 12 13.70 -0.23 -0.76
C ASN A 12 13.84 -1.14 0.49
N THR A 13 15.03 -1.17 1.10
CA THR A 13 15.33 -2.05 2.24
C THR A 13 14.44 -1.83 3.47
N GLU A 14 14.10 -0.57 3.78
CA GLU A 14 13.30 -0.22 4.95
C GLU A 14 11.84 -0.63 4.75
N ASP A 15 11.19 -0.13 3.71
CA ASP A 15 9.81 -0.45 3.34
C ASP A 15 9.60 -1.96 3.18
N THR A 16 10.59 -2.69 2.62
CA THR A 16 10.53 -4.15 2.46
C THR A 16 10.51 -4.87 3.82
N THR A 17 11.26 -4.37 4.81
CA THR A 17 11.24 -4.91 6.18
C THR A 17 9.85 -4.80 6.80
N TYR A 18 9.21 -3.62 6.67
CA TYR A 18 7.86 -3.38 7.19
C TYR A 18 6.78 -4.14 6.42
N LYS A 19 6.95 -4.32 5.10
CA LYS A 19 6.12 -5.23 4.30
C LYS A 19 6.23 -6.67 4.81
N ASN A 20 7.43 -7.16 5.10
CA ASN A 20 7.62 -8.52 5.63
C ASN A 20 6.98 -8.69 7.02
N LEU A 21 6.96 -7.63 7.84
CA LEU A 21 6.26 -7.63 9.12
C LEU A 21 4.73 -7.77 8.94
N LEU A 22 4.14 -7.05 7.98
CA LEU A 22 2.72 -7.23 7.62
C LEU A 22 2.42 -8.66 7.16
N VAL A 23 3.31 -9.26 6.36
CA VAL A 23 3.18 -10.66 5.93
C VAL A 23 3.26 -11.61 7.13
N ALA A 24 4.15 -11.37 8.08
CA ALA A 24 4.24 -12.18 9.30
C ALA A 24 2.92 -12.10 10.09
N TRP A 25 2.38 -10.89 10.28
CA TRP A 25 1.10 -10.69 10.95
C TRP A 25 -0.07 -11.35 10.22
N SER A 26 -0.14 -11.27 8.90
CA SER A 26 -1.22 -11.93 8.14
C SER A 26 -1.13 -13.45 8.19
N LYS A 27 0.08 -14.01 8.37
CA LYS A 27 0.25 -15.45 8.60
C LYS A 27 -0.18 -15.88 9.99
N SER A 28 0.02 -15.02 10.99
CA SER A 28 -0.41 -15.25 12.38
C SER A 28 -1.91 -15.04 12.58
N ASP A 29 -2.52 -14.05 11.92
CA ASP A 29 -3.96 -13.72 12.01
C ASP A 29 -4.62 -13.79 10.61
N LYS A 30 -4.71 -15.01 10.07
CA LYS A 30 -5.28 -15.28 8.74
C LYS A 30 -6.77 -14.98 8.64
N GLU A 31 -7.47 -14.90 9.78
CA GLU A 31 -8.91 -14.65 9.80
C GLU A 31 -9.26 -13.18 9.59
N HIS A 32 -8.30 -12.27 9.87
CA HIS A 32 -8.48 -10.83 9.71
C HIS A 32 -7.84 -10.26 8.43
N PHE A 33 -6.69 -10.79 7.99
CA PHE A 33 -5.93 -10.21 6.87
C PHE A 33 -5.72 -11.17 5.69
N ASP A 34 -6.19 -10.76 4.51
CA ASP A 34 -5.77 -11.33 3.22
C ASP A 34 -4.96 -10.27 2.45
N LEU A 35 -3.63 -10.30 2.62
CA LEU A 35 -2.73 -9.29 2.07
C LEU A 35 -2.28 -9.65 0.65
N LYS A 36 -2.39 -8.67 -0.25
CA LYS A 36 -1.92 -8.73 -1.63
C LYS A 36 -0.87 -7.66 -1.85
N PHE A 37 0.26 -8.05 -2.42
CA PHE A 37 1.39 -7.16 -2.68
C PHE A 37 1.67 -7.09 -4.17
N ASN A 38 2.50 -6.14 -4.59
CA ASN A 38 3.04 -6.13 -5.94
C ASN A 38 4.56 -5.90 -5.98
N ASP A 39 5.29 -6.97 -6.25
CA ASP A 39 6.75 -6.93 -6.40
C ASP A 39 7.18 -6.81 -7.88
N THR A 40 6.23 -6.80 -8.83
CA THR A 40 6.54 -6.78 -10.28
C THR A 40 6.98 -5.42 -10.81
N SER A 41 6.83 -4.34 -10.05
CA SER A 41 7.31 -3.01 -10.43
C SER A 41 8.79 -2.79 -10.11
N VAL A 42 9.45 -3.72 -9.41
CA VAL A 42 10.85 -3.60 -9.00
C VAL A 42 11.75 -3.51 -10.23
N GLY A 43 12.54 -2.42 -10.32
CA GLY A 43 13.49 -2.21 -11.41
C GLY A 43 12.86 -1.81 -12.76
N VAL A 44 11.53 -1.65 -12.83
CA VAL A 44 10.84 -1.27 -14.06
C VAL A 44 10.38 0.18 -13.98
N SER A 45 10.76 1.01 -14.94
CA SER A 45 10.24 2.37 -15.05
C SER A 45 8.75 2.35 -15.41
N ILE A 46 7.96 3.23 -14.79
CA ILE A 46 6.52 3.38 -15.05
C ILE A 46 6.20 3.81 -16.50
N ASN A 47 7.21 4.34 -17.20
CA ASN A 47 7.14 4.78 -18.59
C ASN A 47 7.77 3.78 -19.58
N SER A 48 8.17 2.59 -19.11
CA SER A 48 8.74 1.56 -19.99
C SER A 48 7.66 0.80 -20.78
N ALA A 49 8.06 0.10 -21.85
CA ALA A 49 7.16 -0.75 -22.64
C ALA A 49 6.46 -1.84 -21.79
N ASN A 50 7.15 -2.36 -20.77
CA ASN A 50 6.60 -3.39 -19.87
C ASN A 50 5.64 -2.81 -18.81
N ALA A 51 5.58 -1.48 -18.66
CA ALA A 51 4.76 -0.84 -17.64
C ALA A 51 3.26 -1.05 -17.87
N ALA A 52 2.81 -1.16 -19.12
CA ALA A 52 1.39 -1.39 -19.42
C ALA A 52 0.88 -2.72 -18.83
N TYR A 53 1.66 -3.79 -18.98
CA TYR A 53 1.35 -5.09 -18.38
C TYR A 53 1.39 -5.03 -16.85
N ILE A 54 2.42 -4.41 -16.27
CA ILE A 54 2.53 -4.29 -14.80
C ILE A 54 1.36 -3.48 -14.22
N LYS A 55 1.00 -2.37 -14.87
CA LYS A 55 -0.17 -1.56 -14.49
C LYS A 55 -1.47 -2.37 -14.55
N SER A 56 -1.66 -3.22 -15.55
CA SER A 56 -2.87 -4.05 -15.64
C SER A 56 -2.95 -5.08 -14.51
N VAL A 57 -1.82 -5.71 -14.16
CA VAL A 57 -1.72 -6.65 -13.03
C VAL A 57 -1.99 -5.95 -11.71
N ILE A 58 -1.36 -4.79 -11.45
CA ILE A 58 -1.59 -4.02 -10.22
C ILE A 58 -3.05 -3.59 -10.13
N LYS A 59 -3.61 -3.04 -11.20
CA LYS A 59 -5.01 -2.60 -11.25
C LYS A 59 -5.96 -3.75 -10.91
N ALA A 60 -5.72 -4.95 -11.44
CA ALA A 60 -6.52 -6.13 -11.12
C ALA A 60 -6.46 -6.50 -9.63
N ARG A 61 -5.27 -6.39 -9.01
CA ARG A 61 -5.09 -6.65 -7.57
C ARG A 61 -5.77 -5.59 -6.70
N ILE A 62 -5.62 -4.31 -7.03
CA ILE A 62 -6.32 -3.22 -6.33
C ILE A 62 -7.83 -3.42 -6.46
N LYS A 63 -8.32 -3.79 -7.65
CA LYS A 63 -9.74 -4.05 -7.89
C LYS A 63 -10.29 -5.18 -7.01
N ASP A 64 -9.54 -6.27 -6.84
CA ASP A 64 -9.95 -7.41 -6.01
C ASP A 64 -9.87 -7.11 -4.50
N SER A 65 -9.04 -6.15 -4.10
CA SER A 65 -8.94 -5.70 -2.71
C SER A 65 -10.07 -4.76 -2.29
N LYS A 66 -10.44 -4.79 -1.01
CA LYS A 66 -11.38 -3.83 -0.41
C LYS A 66 -10.66 -2.60 0.14
N VAL A 67 -9.47 -2.82 0.70
CA VAL A 67 -8.64 -1.77 1.31
C VAL A 67 -7.36 -1.62 0.51
N PHE A 68 -6.95 -0.38 0.28
CA PHE A 68 -5.64 0.00 -0.22
C PHE A 68 -4.83 0.53 0.96
N LEU A 69 -3.78 -0.18 1.35
CA LEU A 69 -2.85 0.20 2.41
C LEU A 69 -1.55 0.67 1.76
N MET A 70 -1.08 1.87 2.07
CA MET A 70 0.23 2.34 1.65
C MET A 70 1.18 2.49 2.83
N ILE A 71 2.37 1.91 2.70
CA ILE A 71 3.49 2.12 3.61
C ILE A 71 4.23 3.39 3.16
N ILE A 72 4.30 4.38 4.04
CA ILE A 72 5.04 5.62 3.83
C ILE A 72 6.40 5.48 4.50
N GLY A 73 7.42 5.19 3.67
CA GLY A 73 8.83 5.30 3.99
C GLY A 73 9.43 6.61 3.52
N LYS A 74 10.73 6.81 3.79
CA LYS A 74 11.47 8.06 3.51
C LYS A 74 11.33 8.56 2.07
N ASN A 75 11.29 7.64 1.11
CA ASN A 75 11.32 7.95 -0.32
C ASN A 75 10.01 7.63 -1.07
N THR A 76 8.93 7.28 -0.36
CA THR A 76 7.64 6.90 -0.97
C THR A 76 7.04 8.05 -1.77
N HIS A 77 7.12 9.28 -1.26
CA HIS A 77 6.63 10.49 -1.94
C HIS A 77 7.30 10.78 -3.29
N LYS A 78 8.48 10.20 -3.56
CA LYS A 78 9.21 10.35 -4.83
C LYS A 78 8.93 9.24 -5.84
N SER A 79 8.07 8.27 -5.49
CA SER A 79 7.82 7.09 -6.32
C SER A 79 6.65 7.35 -7.26
N GLU A 80 6.91 7.45 -8.56
CA GLU A 80 5.85 7.57 -9.57
C GLU A 80 4.89 6.37 -9.55
N TRP A 81 5.40 5.18 -9.23
CA TRP A 81 4.58 3.99 -9.03
C TRP A 81 3.60 4.15 -7.87
N CYS A 82 4.07 4.66 -6.71
CA CYS A 82 3.18 4.86 -5.57
C CYS A 82 2.13 5.94 -5.87
N SER A 83 2.54 7.04 -6.51
CA SER A 83 1.60 8.09 -6.96
C SER A 83 0.50 7.53 -7.86
N TRP A 84 0.88 6.74 -8.88
CA TRP A 84 -0.07 6.10 -9.78
C TRP A 84 -0.98 5.08 -9.07
N GLU A 85 -0.44 4.30 -8.13
CA GLU A 85 -1.22 3.34 -7.34
C GLU A 85 -2.28 4.03 -6.47
N ILE A 86 -1.94 5.18 -5.86
CA ILE A 86 -2.88 6.00 -5.09
C ILE A 86 -4.01 6.49 -6.02
N GLU A 87 -3.66 7.08 -7.17
CA GLU A 87 -4.65 7.56 -8.14
C GLU A 87 -5.61 6.42 -8.56
N LYS A 88 -5.09 5.22 -8.80
CA LYS A 88 -5.92 4.06 -9.16
C LYS A 88 -6.75 3.54 -8.01
N ALA A 89 -6.27 3.60 -6.78
CA ALA A 89 -7.08 3.28 -5.60
C ALA A 89 -8.26 4.24 -5.44
N VAL A 90 -8.03 5.54 -5.67
CA VAL A 90 -9.06 6.58 -5.65
C VAL A 90 -10.07 6.36 -6.78
N GLU A 91 -9.62 6.16 -8.02
CA GLU A 91 -10.49 5.86 -9.17
C GLU A 91 -11.37 4.63 -8.96
N LEU A 92 -10.84 3.61 -8.27
CA LEU A 92 -11.55 2.37 -7.95
C LEU A 92 -12.36 2.47 -6.65
N ASN A 93 -12.50 3.68 -6.08
CA ASN A 93 -13.23 3.98 -4.86
C ASN A 93 -12.87 3.04 -3.70
N LYS A 94 -11.58 2.80 -3.50
CA LYS A 94 -11.09 1.93 -2.44
C LYS A 94 -10.97 2.70 -1.13
N LYS A 95 -11.12 1.97 -0.03
CA LYS A 95 -10.78 2.52 1.29
C LYS A 95 -9.26 2.67 1.39
N ILE A 96 -8.78 3.89 1.61
CA ILE A 96 -7.34 4.18 1.61
C ILE A 96 -6.85 4.35 3.05
N VAL A 97 -5.85 3.55 3.41
CA VAL A 97 -5.15 3.57 4.69
C VAL A 97 -3.68 3.86 4.41
N ALA A 98 -3.11 4.83 5.13
CA ALA A 98 -1.72 5.22 4.99
C ALA A 98 -1.00 5.03 6.32
N VAL A 99 0.04 4.20 6.33
CA VAL A 99 0.81 3.88 7.52
C VAL A 99 2.19 4.49 7.39
N LYS A 100 2.53 5.40 8.28
CA LYS A 100 3.88 5.95 8.37
C LYS A 100 4.79 5.01 9.15
N ILE A 101 5.95 4.71 8.57
CA ILE A 101 7.04 4.04 9.29
C ILE A 101 7.57 4.97 10.38
N ASP A 102 7.85 6.22 10.00
CA ASP A 102 8.29 7.30 10.87
C ASP A 102 7.40 8.53 10.66
N SER A 103 7.08 9.26 11.73
CA SER A 103 6.25 10.47 11.68
C SER A 103 6.83 11.55 10.77
N ASP A 104 8.16 11.63 10.70
CA ASP A 104 8.92 12.65 9.97
C ASP A 104 8.91 12.39 8.45
N TYR A 105 8.46 11.21 8.01
CA TYR A 105 8.42 10.88 6.59
C TYR A 105 7.33 11.65 5.85
N THR A 106 7.74 12.22 4.71
CA THR A 106 6.88 12.99 3.82
C THR A 106 5.80 12.11 3.23
N THR A 107 4.55 12.54 3.42
CA THR A 107 3.39 11.87 2.86
C THR A 107 3.24 12.23 1.37
N PRO A 108 3.00 11.24 0.48
CA PRO A 108 2.65 11.51 -0.90
C PRO A 108 1.44 12.46 -1.01
N SER A 109 1.52 13.47 -1.87
CA SER A 109 0.49 14.50 -2.01
C SER A 109 -0.89 13.93 -2.35
N GLY A 110 -0.94 12.86 -3.15
CA GLY A 110 -2.17 12.17 -3.54
C GLY A 110 -2.96 11.54 -2.40
N LEU A 111 -2.41 11.46 -1.18
CA LEU A 111 -3.15 10.97 -0.01
C LEU A 111 -3.95 12.06 0.72
N TYR A 112 -3.71 13.34 0.44
CA TYR A 112 -4.44 14.43 1.08
C TYR A 112 -5.78 14.68 0.39
N GLY A 113 -6.80 15.07 1.16
CA GLY A 113 -8.11 15.51 0.62
C GLY A 113 -9.03 14.39 0.10
N ILE A 114 -8.65 13.12 0.25
CA ILE A 114 -9.38 11.96 -0.31
C ILE A 114 -9.95 11.01 0.75
N GLY A 115 -10.03 11.43 2.02
CA GLY A 115 -10.54 10.60 3.11
C GLY A 115 -9.59 9.49 3.59
N THR A 116 -8.29 9.63 3.32
CA THR A 116 -7.25 8.70 3.78
C THR A 116 -7.24 8.57 5.30
N LYS A 117 -7.23 7.34 5.80
CA LYS A 117 -6.98 7.06 7.23
C LYS A 117 -5.48 6.97 7.48
N PHE A 118 -4.95 7.96 8.20
CA PHE A 118 -3.54 8.00 8.57
C PHE A 118 -3.28 7.26 9.87
N VAL A 119 -2.29 6.37 9.84
CA VAL A 119 -1.74 5.67 11.00
C VAL A 119 -0.32 6.19 11.23
N GLY A 120 -0.14 6.97 12.29
CA GLY A 120 1.13 7.64 12.61
C GLY A 120 2.19 6.75 13.25
N SER A 121 1.88 5.48 13.53
CA SER A 121 2.84 4.52 14.10
C SER A 121 2.63 3.14 13.50
N PHE A 122 3.69 2.48 13.05
CA PHE A 122 3.63 1.13 12.49
C PHE A 122 3.39 0.06 13.58
N LYS A 123 2.18 0.02 14.13
CA LYS A 123 1.75 -0.92 15.18
C LYS A 123 0.60 -1.77 14.66
N TYR A 124 0.65 -3.06 14.95
CA TYR A 124 -0.34 -4.05 14.52
C TYR A 124 -1.78 -3.60 14.85
N GLU A 125 -2.06 -3.29 16.12
CA GLU A 125 -3.40 -2.89 16.58
C GLU A 125 -3.93 -1.64 15.87
N SER A 126 -3.07 -0.64 15.65
CA SER A 126 -3.44 0.60 14.97
C SER A 126 -3.77 0.35 13.50
N ILE A 127 -3.00 -0.51 12.83
CA ILE A 127 -3.21 -0.88 11.43
C ILE A 127 -4.47 -1.75 11.29
N LYS A 128 -4.66 -2.72 12.19
CA LYS A 128 -5.86 -3.57 12.27
C LYS A 128 -7.11 -2.71 12.39
N LYS A 129 -7.15 -1.83 13.39
CA LYS A 129 -8.26 -0.90 13.60
C LYS A 129 -8.52 -0.03 12.36
N ALA A 130 -7.48 0.52 11.74
CA ALA A 130 -7.64 1.35 10.54
C ALA A 130 -8.21 0.57 9.34
N ILE A 131 -7.89 -0.72 9.20
CA ILE A 131 -8.44 -1.62 8.17
C ILE A 131 -9.89 -2.01 8.50
N ASP A 132 -10.23 -2.14 9.78
CA ASP A 132 -11.56 -2.55 10.22
C ASP A 132 -12.62 -1.44 10.14
N ASP A 133 -12.25 -0.21 10.50
CA ASP A 133 -13.13 0.97 10.63
C ASP A 133 -13.78 1.44 9.33
#